data_AF-A0A7X0J498-F1
#
_entry.id   AF-A0A7X0J498-F1
#
_cell.length_a   1.000
_cell.length_b   1.000
_cell.length_c   1.000
_cell.angle_alpha   90.00
_cell.angle_beta   90.00
_cell.angle_gamma   90.00
#
_symmetry.space_group_name_H-M   'P 1'
#
loop_
_entity.id
_entity.type
_entity.pdbx_description
1 polymer ?
#
loop_
_entity_poly.entity_id
_entity_poly.type
_entity_poly.pdbx_seq_one_letter_code
_entity_poly.pdbx_strand_id
1 'polypeptide(L)'
;MKYLVFICFSCLCLIARAQDVSLALQKKAPLNSQTIHDEWNKVANGLNVSFASANVRFARELPPKVELQSTWETKAWKGEKIHTQMLVWANKSFNAVSLQLYDLKDKDGHLIKKENITAGFIQYVITDEFKNGCGYRKTVDFDSSYVADAIDTKSASIMLKENNTQPIWLSIKVPANTTPGNYKGSIKIKGDKDYSFPISIEVLNKTLPAASKWQYDLDLWQHPAAIARVHKLPLWSPEHFSMMKKYYQMLADAGQKTITASIVNEPWGHQTYDDYPSLIKWTKKKDGSWSYDYSLFDKYVAFVMDCGITERINCYSMVPWKIAFTYYDETLQQEAVFTDAIGTPTYNVFWKTMLVDFTKHLKQKGWFGKTYIAMDERPMDTMIAVIKLLKETDKDWKIALAGDYHTEIEKDIDVYCVASRWDFPAATLQRRRQEGKVSTWYTCCTEPYPNGFTFSSPAEGVWMGWYTANKNLDGYLRWAYNSWTKDPMADSRFTAWPAGDTYQVYPGPLSSVRFEKLIEGAQDFEKIKQLKIYYKKNNLTKELNELNKALEIFEIKSLANTTADEMLKKVKPLLNR
;
A
#
# COMPACT_ATOMS: atom_id res chain seq x y z
N MET A 1 -6.85 51.72 59.92
CA MET A 1 -7.55 50.55 59.36
C MET A 1 -7.04 50.37 57.93
N LYS A 2 -6.06 49.50 57.71
CA LYS A 2 -6.14 48.04 57.47
C LYS A 2 -6.40 47.70 55.98
N TYR A 3 -5.30 47.32 55.32
CA TYR A 3 -5.10 46.22 54.35
C TYR A 3 -6.14 45.99 53.22
N LEU A 4 -5.68 45.96 51.96
CA LEU A 4 -5.27 44.73 51.24
C LEU A 4 -4.97 45.09 49.77
N VAL A 5 -3.71 45.01 49.35
CA VAL A 5 -3.35 44.98 47.93
C VAL A 5 -3.24 43.51 47.55
N PHE A 6 -4.20 43.02 46.77
CA PHE A 6 -4.19 41.68 46.20
C PHE A 6 -3.24 41.68 45.00
N ILE A 7 -2.05 41.10 45.17
CA ILE A 7 -1.15 40.77 44.06
C ILE A 7 -1.65 39.44 43.48
N CYS A 8 -2.41 39.52 42.38
CA CYS A 8 -2.73 38.36 41.55
C CYS A 8 -1.46 37.94 40.80
N PHE A 9 -0.74 36.95 41.33
CA PHE A 9 0.25 36.19 40.55
C PHE A 9 -0.51 35.33 39.54
N SER A 10 -0.65 35.82 38.30
CA SER A 10 -1.04 34.99 37.17
C SER A 10 0.10 34.03 36.85
N CYS A 11 0.06 32.83 37.45
CA CYS A 11 0.79 31.68 36.95
C CYS A 11 0.23 31.34 35.55
N LEU A 12 0.83 31.93 34.52
CA LEU A 12 0.78 31.41 33.15
C LEU A 12 1.50 30.05 33.14
N CYS A 13 0.78 29.00 33.50
CA CYS A 13 1.14 27.66 33.06
C CYS A 13 1.01 27.63 31.54
N LEU A 14 2.10 27.96 30.86
CA LEU A 14 2.33 27.54 29.49
C LEU A 14 2.31 26.01 29.50
N ILE A 15 1.14 25.42 29.26
CA ILE A 15 1.04 24.03 28.85
C ILE A 15 1.70 23.99 27.48
N ALA A 16 3.01 23.72 27.45
CA ALA A 16 3.71 23.31 26.26
C ALA A 16 3.02 22.03 25.80
N ARG A 17 2.07 22.14 24.86
CA ARG A 17 1.50 20.98 24.20
C ARG A 17 2.66 20.28 23.51
N ALA A 18 2.96 19.06 23.95
CA ALA A 18 3.94 18.21 23.28
C ALA A 18 3.60 18.20 21.77
N GLN A 19 4.58 18.56 20.95
CA GLN A 19 4.40 18.59 19.51
C GLN A 19 4.18 17.16 19.02
N ASP A 20 3.14 16.96 18.21
CA ASP A 20 2.86 15.67 17.56
C ASP A 20 4.08 15.24 16.73
N VAL A 21 4.73 14.15 17.14
CA VAL A 21 6.03 13.75 16.59
C VAL A 21 5.90 13.18 15.18
N SER A 22 4.82 12.46 14.88
CA SER A 22 4.61 11.88 13.55
C SER A 22 4.18 12.96 12.55
N LEU A 23 3.35 13.92 12.96
CA LEU A 23 3.01 15.06 12.12
C LEU A 23 4.23 15.97 11.87
N ALA A 24 5.13 16.09 12.85
CA ALA A 24 6.37 16.84 12.67
C ALA A 24 7.29 16.25 11.58
N LEU A 25 7.30 14.93 11.39
CA LEU A 25 8.07 14.27 10.31
C LEU A 25 7.58 14.62 8.90
N GLN A 26 6.32 15.02 8.77
CA GLN A 26 5.72 15.38 7.47
C GLN A 26 6.06 16.81 7.06
N LYS A 27 6.44 17.66 8.01
CA LYS A 27 6.79 19.05 7.74
C LYS A 27 8.24 19.15 7.27
N LYS A 28 8.44 19.80 6.12
CA LYS A 28 9.77 20.22 5.72
C LYS A 28 10.06 21.61 6.24
N ALA A 29 11.27 21.80 6.76
CA ALA A 29 11.75 23.13 7.08
C ALA A 29 11.85 23.97 5.79
N PRO A 30 11.44 25.25 5.82
CA PRO A 30 11.66 26.15 4.70
C PRO A 30 13.16 26.24 4.43
N LEU A 31 13.57 25.92 3.20
CA LEU A 31 14.96 25.98 2.78
C LEU A 31 15.20 27.31 2.06
N ASN A 32 16.20 28.06 2.52
CA ASN A 32 16.74 29.20 1.76
C ASN A 32 18.09 28.83 1.14
N SER A 33 18.44 29.51 0.04
CA SER A 33 19.65 29.20 -0.74
C SER A 33 20.94 29.33 0.08
N GLN A 34 21.01 30.27 1.02
CA GLN A 34 22.19 30.46 1.86
C GLN A 34 22.40 29.27 2.78
N THR A 35 21.36 28.80 3.46
CA THR A 35 21.41 27.64 4.35
C THR A 35 21.81 26.38 3.59
N ILE A 36 21.26 26.16 2.38
CA ILE A 36 21.66 25.04 1.53
C ILE A 36 23.17 25.13 1.22
N HIS A 37 23.63 26.29 0.76
CA HIS A 37 25.04 26.51 0.43
C HIS A 37 25.97 26.28 1.63
N ASP A 38 25.62 26.81 2.81
CA ASP A 38 26.40 26.65 4.04
C ASP A 38 26.50 25.19 4.49
N GLU A 39 25.45 24.39 4.30
CA GLU A 39 25.48 22.96 4.62
C GLU A 39 26.38 22.18 3.63
N TRP A 40 26.33 22.50 2.33
CA TRP A 40 27.18 21.86 1.32
C TRP A 40 28.66 22.25 1.43
N ASN A 41 28.98 23.45 1.89
CA ASN A 41 30.35 23.89 2.14
C ASN A 41 31.06 23.06 3.24
N LYS A 42 30.29 22.39 4.10
CA LYS A 42 30.82 21.48 5.14
C LYS A 42 31.11 20.08 4.62
N VAL A 43 30.65 19.74 3.40
CA VAL A 43 30.80 18.40 2.82
C VAL A 43 32.18 18.24 2.23
N ALA A 44 32.84 17.12 2.56
CA ALA A 44 34.14 16.80 2.02
C ALA A 44 34.09 16.62 0.49
N ASN A 45 35.15 17.09 -0.18
CA ASN A 45 35.31 16.92 -1.62
C ASN A 45 35.33 15.45 -2.02
N GLY A 46 34.65 15.12 -3.14
CA GLY A 46 34.58 13.75 -3.65
C GLY A 46 33.18 13.15 -3.49
N LEU A 47 33.04 11.89 -3.93
CA LEU A 47 31.81 11.15 -3.73
C LEU A 47 31.77 10.63 -2.30
N ASN A 48 30.74 10.99 -1.55
CA ASN A 48 30.49 10.44 -0.22
C ASN A 48 29.46 9.33 -0.34
N VAL A 49 29.67 8.24 0.39
CA VAL A 49 28.83 7.05 0.32
C VAL A 49 28.64 6.45 1.72
N SER A 50 27.41 6.07 2.06
CA SER A 50 27.08 5.46 3.36
C SER A 50 25.85 4.57 3.26
N PHE A 51 25.79 3.50 4.06
CA PHE A 51 24.50 2.91 4.39
C PHE A 51 23.66 3.88 5.21
N ALA A 52 22.35 3.75 5.10
CA ALA A 52 21.37 4.54 5.82
C ALA A 52 20.10 3.71 6.10
N SER A 53 19.29 4.21 7.02
CA SER A 53 18.00 3.59 7.32
C SER A 53 17.08 3.63 6.09
N ALA A 54 16.42 2.51 5.80
CA ALA A 54 15.31 2.43 4.85
C ALA A 54 14.01 3.09 5.36
N ASN A 55 13.99 3.53 6.63
CA ASN A 55 12.86 4.24 7.24
C ASN A 55 12.96 5.77 7.11
N VAL A 56 13.98 6.29 6.42
CA VAL A 56 14.22 7.73 6.28
C VAL A 56 14.22 8.13 4.82
N ARG A 57 13.49 9.20 4.50
CA ARG A 57 13.53 9.86 3.19
C ARG A 57 14.54 11.00 3.24
N PHE A 58 15.57 10.92 2.41
CA PHE A 58 16.62 11.93 2.38
C PHE A 58 16.28 13.02 1.37
N ALA A 59 16.36 14.29 1.80
CA ALA A 59 16.14 15.44 0.93
C ALA A 59 17.19 15.48 -0.18
N ARG A 60 16.77 15.87 -1.39
CA ARG A 60 17.66 15.96 -2.56
C ARG A 60 18.68 17.09 -2.37
N GLU A 61 18.21 18.22 -1.87
CA GLU A 61 18.88 19.51 -1.83
C GLU A 61 19.82 19.68 -0.63
N LEU A 62 19.84 18.74 0.31
CA LEU A 62 20.62 18.83 1.54
C LEU A 62 21.58 17.64 1.66
N PRO A 63 22.79 17.84 2.22
CA PRO A 63 23.63 16.72 2.60
C PRO A 63 22.95 15.90 3.70
N PRO A 64 23.06 14.57 3.68
CA PRO A 64 22.37 13.72 4.63
C PRO A 64 23.00 13.87 6.02
N LYS A 65 22.16 14.05 7.05
CA LYS A 65 22.58 14.08 8.46
C LYS A 65 22.59 12.65 9.00
N VAL A 66 23.61 11.89 8.64
CA VAL A 66 23.79 10.49 9.04
C VAL A 66 25.17 10.27 9.66
N GLU A 67 25.23 9.36 10.62
CA GLU A 67 26.50 8.76 10.99
C GLU A 67 26.97 7.85 9.84
N LEU A 68 28.23 7.95 9.45
CA LEU A 68 28.76 7.17 8.33
C LEU A 68 28.80 5.69 8.70
N GLN A 69 28.08 4.88 7.91
CA GLN A 69 28.00 3.44 8.06
C GLN A 69 28.61 2.77 6.83
N SER A 70 29.72 2.05 7.04
CA SER A 70 30.45 1.35 5.98
C SER A 70 30.02 -0.09 5.77
N THR A 71 29.21 -0.65 6.68
CA THR A 71 28.75 -2.04 6.65
C THR A 71 27.25 -2.14 6.90
N TRP A 72 26.63 -3.20 6.39
CA TRP A 72 25.26 -3.55 6.72
C TRP A 72 25.18 -4.99 7.23
N GLU A 73 24.77 -5.14 8.49
CA GLU A 73 24.58 -6.43 9.15
C GLU A 73 23.10 -6.61 9.50
N THR A 74 22.54 -7.76 9.18
CA THR A 74 21.13 -8.04 9.45
C THR A 74 20.85 -9.54 9.56
N LYS A 75 19.60 -9.87 9.95
CA LYS A 75 19.08 -11.23 10.01
C LYS A 75 17.87 -11.37 9.11
N ALA A 76 17.68 -12.54 8.52
CA ALA A 76 16.51 -12.83 7.68
C ALA A 76 16.05 -14.28 7.86
N TRP A 77 14.76 -14.51 7.69
CA TRP A 77 14.20 -15.85 7.52
C TRP A 77 14.41 -16.30 6.06
N LYS A 78 14.45 -17.61 5.83
CA LYS A 78 14.39 -18.17 4.48
C LYS A 78 13.09 -17.73 3.81
N GLY A 79 13.13 -17.24 2.58
CA GLY A 79 11.95 -16.75 1.85
C GLY A 79 11.62 -15.27 2.06
N GLU A 80 12.28 -14.59 3.00
CA GLU A 80 12.03 -13.18 3.31
C GLU A 80 12.71 -12.24 2.31
N LYS A 81 12.03 -11.13 1.99
CA LYS A 81 12.61 -9.96 1.31
C LYS A 81 12.95 -8.89 2.35
N ILE A 82 14.23 -8.54 2.46
CA ILE A 82 14.74 -7.52 3.40
C ILE A 82 15.34 -6.34 2.65
N HIS A 83 15.35 -5.18 3.29
CA HIS A 83 15.74 -3.91 2.65
C HIS A 83 16.71 -3.09 3.50
N THR A 84 17.53 -2.30 2.81
CA THR A 84 18.27 -1.17 3.38
C THR A 84 18.39 -0.06 2.33
N GLN A 85 19.01 1.05 2.69
CA GLN A 85 19.29 2.14 1.79
C GLN A 85 20.78 2.46 1.80
N MET A 86 21.32 2.83 0.64
CA MET A 86 22.62 3.50 0.51
C MET A 86 22.40 4.93 0.06
N LEU A 87 23.29 5.83 0.44
CA LEU A 87 23.28 7.22 0.02
C LEU A 87 24.56 7.50 -0.75
N VAL A 88 24.44 8.23 -1.85
CA VAL A 88 25.57 8.89 -2.50
C VAL A 88 25.30 10.39 -2.54
N TRP A 89 26.28 11.21 -2.15
CA TRP A 89 26.14 12.66 -2.18
C TRP A 89 27.48 13.34 -2.43
N ALA A 90 27.43 14.51 -3.04
CA ALA A 90 28.64 15.25 -3.39
C ALA A 90 28.39 16.75 -3.55
N ASN A 91 29.42 17.52 -3.23
CA ASN A 91 29.51 18.96 -3.51
C ASN A 91 30.01 19.30 -4.92
N LYS A 92 30.05 18.30 -5.82
CA LYS A 92 30.45 18.43 -7.22
C LYS A 92 29.70 17.41 -8.08
N SER A 93 29.64 17.66 -9.38
CA SER A 93 28.94 16.77 -10.31
C SER A 93 29.75 15.51 -10.65
N PHE A 94 29.05 14.39 -10.83
CA PHE A 94 29.57 13.11 -11.30
C PHE A 94 28.73 12.60 -12.48
N ASN A 95 29.37 12.36 -13.62
CA ASN A 95 28.68 11.98 -14.85
C ASN A 95 27.99 10.62 -14.77
N ALA A 96 28.58 9.68 -14.01
CA ALA A 96 28.04 8.35 -13.82
C ALA A 96 28.40 7.81 -12.44
N VAL A 97 27.37 7.59 -11.62
CA VAL A 97 27.43 6.75 -10.44
C VAL A 97 26.69 5.47 -10.75
N SER A 98 27.35 4.31 -10.58
CA SER A 98 26.76 2.99 -10.89
C SER A 98 26.97 1.99 -9.77
N LEU A 99 26.15 0.94 -9.74
CA LEU A 99 26.22 -0.13 -8.75
C LEU A 99 26.61 -1.45 -9.40
N GLN A 100 27.38 -2.26 -8.67
CA GLN A 100 27.66 -3.64 -9.01
C GLN A 100 27.33 -4.54 -7.81
N LEU A 101 26.53 -5.57 -8.09
CA LEU A 101 26.06 -6.55 -7.13
C LEU A 101 26.83 -7.85 -7.29
N TYR A 102 27.13 -8.49 -6.17
CA TYR A 102 27.89 -9.73 -6.09
C TYR A 102 27.11 -10.77 -5.27
N ASP A 103 27.43 -12.04 -5.48
CA ASP A 103 26.87 -13.11 -4.65
C ASP A 103 27.29 -12.93 -3.18
N LEU A 104 26.43 -13.32 -2.26
CA LEU A 104 26.79 -13.49 -0.86
C LEU A 104 27.12 -14.95 -0.61
N LYS A 105 28.23 -15.22 0.09
CA LYS A 105 28.76 -16.56 0.30
C LYS A 105 28.89 -16.84 1.80
N ASP A 106 28.52 -18.06 2.22
CA ASP A 106 28.81 -18.53 3.57
C ASP A 106 30.22 -19.18 3.67
N LYS A 107 30.57 -19.68 4.86
CA LYS A 107 31.88 -20.33 5.08
C LYS A 107 32.05 -21.65 4.33
N ASP A 108 30.95 -22.34 4.01
CA ASP A 108 30.94 -23.68 3.42
C ASP A 108 30.77 -23.63 1.88
N GLY A 109 30.53 -22.44 1.33
CA GLY A 109 30.46 -22.17 -0.10
C GLY A 109 29.04 -22.06 -0.68
N HIS A 110 28.01 -22.11 0.16
CA HIS A 110 26.64 -21.84 -0.27
C HIS A 110 26.48 -20.37 -0.66
N LEU A 111 25.57 -20.10 -1.61
CA LEU A 111 25.39 -18.78 -2.20
C LEU A 111 23.96 -18.27 -2.06
N ILE A 112 23.82 -17.00 -1.67
CA ILE A 112 22.69 -16.16 -2.08
C ILE A 112 23.16 -15.44 -3.34
N LYS A 113 22.68 -15.90 -4.50
CA LYS A 113 23.12 -15.36 -5.78
C LYS A 113 22.66 -13.92 -5.98
N LYS A 114 23.44 -13.11 -6.69
CA LYS A 114 23.18 -11.70 -7.00
C LYS A 114 21.84 -11.47 -7.70
N GLU A 115 21.27 -12.46 -8.40
CA GLU A 115 19.95 -12.35 -9.03
C GLU A 115 18.81 -12.20 -7.99
N ASN A 116 19.08 -12.53 -6.73
CA ASN A 116 18.17 -12.29 -5.60
C ASN A 116 18.41 -10.94 -4.91
N ILE A 117 19.35 -10.14 -5.41
CA ILE A 117 19.70 -8.83 -4.91
C ILE A 117 19.28 -7.81 -5.96
N THR A 118 18.51 -6.81 -5.55
CA THR A 118 18.08 -5.72 -6.44
C THR A 118 18.50 -4.39 -5.84
N ALA A 119 19.14 -3.55 -6.64
CA ALA A 119 19.41 -2.16 -6.29
C ALA A 119 18.71 -1.23 -7.27
N GLY A 120 18.21 -0.10 -6.78
CA GLY A 120 17.59 0.92 -7.63
C GLY A 120 17.76 2.33 -7.08
N PHE A 121 17.94 3.30 -7.96
CA PHE A 121 18.03 4.71 -7.58
C PHE A 121 16.64 5.20 -7.15
N ILE A 122 16.54 5.81 -5.97
CA ILE A 122 15.27 6.37 -5.53
C ILE A 122 15.09 7.73 -6.19
N GLN A 123 14.12 7.80 -7.10
CA GLN A 123 13.78 9.03 -7.81
C GLN A 123 12.95 9.95 -6.92
N TYR A 124 13.14 11.25 -7.15
CA TYR A 124 12.42 12.30 -6.46
C TYR A 124 11.16 12.69 -7.21
N VAL A 125 10.02 12.63 -6.54
CA VAL A 125 8.73 13.11 -7.06
C VAL A 125 8.26 14.34 -6.30
N ILE A 126 7.47 15.19 -6.93
CA ILE A 126 6.81 16.29 -6.24
C ILE A 126 5.71 15.74 -5.33
N THR A 127 5.65 16.27 -4.11
CA THR A 127 4.67 15.97 -3.07
C THR A 127 4.13 17.26 -2.46
N ASP A 128 3.03 17.17 -1.73
CA ASP A 128 2.50 18.22 -0.85
C ASP A 128 2.60 17.82 0.64
N GLU A 129 1.62 18.21 1.44
CA GLU A 129 1.51 18.03 2.89
C GLU A 129 0.12 17.49 3.30
N PHE A 130 -0.04 17.03 4.54
CA PHE A 130 -1.33 16.55 5.02
C PHE A 130 -2.39 17.67 5.15
N LYS A 131 -2.07 18.77 5.86
CA LYS A 131 -2.97 19.90 6.16
C LYS A 131 -4.36 19.43 6.66
N ASN A 132 -5.40 19.53 5.82
CA ASN A 132 -6.79 19.21 6.17
C ASN A 132 -7.20 17.78 5.76
N GLY A 133 -6.27 16.96 5.23
CA GLY A 133 -6.58 15.61 4.77
C GLY A 133 -7.47 15.59 3.53
N CYS A 134 -8.67 15.01 3.67
CA CYS A 134 -9.64 14.80 2.59
C CYS A 134 -10.15 16.10 1.95
N GLY A 135 -10.55 16.00 0.68
CA GLY A 135 -11.19 17.07 -0.07
C GLY A 135 -10.42 17.51 -1.30
N TYR A 136 -11.04 18.39 -2.09
CA TYR A 136 -10.41 18.99 -3.26
C TYR A 136 -9.27 19.91 -2.89
N ARG A 137 -8.24 19.93 -3.73
CA ARG A 137 -7.02 20.72 -3.55
C ARG A 137 -6.73 21.56 -4.78
N LYS A 138 -6.31 22.79 -4.54
CA LYS A 138 -5.60 23.60 -5.53
C LYS A 138 -4.15 23.65 -5.09
N THR A 139 -3.22 23.36 -5.99
CA THR A 139 -1.79 23.25 -5.67
C THR A 139 -1.20 24.52 -5.04
N VAL A 140 -1.80 25.69 -5.27
CA VAL A 140 -1.37 26.98 -4.69
C VAL A 140 -1.67 27.12 -3.20
N ASP A 141 -2.60 26.30 -2.67
CA ASP A 141 -3.04 26.38 -1.27
C ASP A 141 -2.23 25.48 -0.33
N PHE A 142 -1.28 24.70 -0.86
CA PHE A 142 -0.51 23.70 -0.13
C PHE A 142 0.98 23.81 -0.49
N ASP A 143 1.83 23.43 0.46
CA ASP A 143 3.27 23.38 0.21
C ASP A 143 3.62 22.36 -0.91
N SER A 144 4.79 22.54 -1.52
CA SER A 144 5.29 21.67 -2.58
C SER A 144 6.77 21.38 -2.36
N SER A 145 7.16 20.12 -2.46
CA SER A 145 8.57 19.73 -2.29
C SER A 145 8.91 18.43 -3.02
N TYR A 146 10.20 18.11 -3.14
CA TYR A 146 10.67 16.85 -3.72
C TYR A 146 10.86 15.77 -2.66
N VAL A 147 10.31 14.58 -2.87
CA VAL A 147 10.45 13.45 -1.95
C VAL A 147 10.97 12.21 -2.67
N ALA A 148 11.93 11.51 -2.06
CA ALA A 148 12.47 10.25 -2.58
C ALA A 148 11.46 9.13 -2.35
N ASP A 149 10.86 8.58 -3.41
CA ASP A 149 9.85 7.51 -3.28
C ASP A 149 9.89 6.43 -4.38
N ALA A 150 9.97 6.80 -5.66
CA ALA A 150 9.96 5.82 -6.75
C ALA A 150 11.30 5.07 -6.84
N ILE A 151 11.29 3.75 -6.90
CA ILE A 151 12.51 2.94 -6.93
C ILE A 151 12.83 2.53 -8.38
N ASP A 152 13.75 3.24 -9.01
CA ASP A 152 14.21 2.94 -10.37
C ASP A 152 15.25 1.83 -10.36
N THR A 153 14.80 0.61 -10.65
CA THR A 153 15.64 -0.59 -10.80
C THR A 153 16.09 -0.84 -12.25
N LYS A 154 15.78 0.07 -13.18
CA LYS A 154 16.08 -0.10 -14.61
C LYS A 154 17.34 0.66 -15.04
N SER A 155 17.62 1.79 -14.41
CA SER A 155 18.83 2.56 -14.69
C SER A 155 20.09 1.88 -14.14
N ALA A 156 21.06 1.62 -15.02
CA ALA A 156 22.36 1.05 -14.64
C ALA A 156 23.30 2.08 -13.96
N SER A 157 23.09 3.36 -14.24
CA SER A 157 23.86 4.48 -13.68
C SER A 157 23.03 5.75 -13.65
N ILE A 158 23.42 6.71 -12.81
CA ILE A 158 22.81 8.03 -12.74
C ILE A 158 23.88 9.13 -12.77
N MET A 159 23.53 10.29 -13.32
CA MET A 159 24.31 11.52 -13.12
C MET A 159 23.96 12.12 -11.76
N LEU A 160 24.95 12.24 -10.88
CA LEU A 160 24.80 12.97 -9.63
C LEU A 160 25.20 14.42 -9.89
N LYS A 161 24.24 15.35 -9.81
CA LYS A 161 24.57 16.78 -9.93
C LYS A 161 25.26 17.26 -8.65
N GLU A 162 26.02 18.34 -8.77
CA GLU A 162 26.56 19.09 -7.65
C GLU A 162 25.47 19.42 -6.62
N ASN A 163 25.85 19.34 -5.34
CA ASN A 163 25.02 19.68 -4.18
C ASN A 163 23.71 18.89 -4.13
N ASN A 164 23.79 17.59 -4.49
CA ASN A 164 22.66 16.68 -4.37
C ASN A 164 23.00 15.41 -3.58
N THR A 165 21.97 14.91 -2.90
CA THR A 165 21.90 13.58 -2.31
C THR A 165 21.06 12.69 -3.21
N GLN A 166 21.56 11.47 -3.47
CA GLN A 166 20.87 10.45 -4.24
C GLN A 166 20.79 9.16 -3.41
N PRO A 167 19.59 8.78 -2.95
CA PRO A 167 19.38 7.52 -2.27
C PRO A 167 19.30 6.36 -3.25
N ILE A 168 19.71 5.19 -2.79
CA ILE A 168 19.71 3.94 -3.53
C ILE A 168 19.05 2.89 -2.64
N TRP A 169 17.95 2.33 -3.10
CA TRP A 169 17.26 1.25 -2.42
C TRP A 169 17.96 -0.07 -2.70
N LEU A 170 18.21 -0.87 -1.66
CA LEU A 170 18.77 -2.21 -1.78
C LEU A 170 17.79 -3.22 -1.18
N SER A 171 17.46 -4.26 -1.93
CA SER A 171 16.64 -5.38 -1.46
C SER A 171 17.35 -6.71 -1.67
N ILE A 172 17.16 -7.64 -0.73
CA ILE A 172 17.65 -9.02 -0.83
C ILE A 172 16.48 -9.95 -0.54
N LYS A 173 16.10 -10.77 -1.54
CA LYS A 173 15.10 -11.83 -1.39
C LYS A 173 15.82 -13.13 -1.05
N VAL A 174 15.87 -13.51 0.22
CA VAL A 174 16.51 -14.76 0.64
C VAL A 174 15.70 -15.94 0.08
N PRO A 175 16.27 -16.82 -0.76
CA PRO A 175 15.53 -17.98 -1.25
C PRO A 175 15.01 -18.87 -0.11
N ALA A 176 13.83 -19.48 -0.30
CA ALA A 176 13.17 -20.30 0.74
C ALA A 176 13.95 -21.58 1.11
N ASN A 177 14.83 -22.04 0.21
CA ASN A 177 15.69 -23.20 0.37
C ASN A 177 17.14 -22.85 0.77
N THR A 178 17.42 -21.58 1.10
CA THR A 178 18.75 -21.16 1.55
C THR A 178 19.15 -21.91 2.81
N THR A 179 20.37 -22.46 2.86
CA THR A 179 20.91 -23.09 4.06
C THR A 179 21.08 -22.04 5.16
N PRO A 180 20.61 -22.26 6.40
CA PRO A 180 20.85 -21.32 7.50
C PRO A 180 22.34 -21.09 7.74
N GLY A 181 22.74 -19.85 8.02
CA GLY A 181 24.14 -19.49 8.19
C GLY A 181 24.43 -18.02 7.90
N ASN A 182 25.70 -17.63 8.03
CA ASN A 182 26.15 -16.25 7.82
C ASN A 182 26.70 -16.09 6.40
N TYR A 183 25.99 -15.32 5.58
CA TYR A 183 26.37 -15.01 4.20
C TYR A 183 27.00 -13.63 4.13
N LYS A 184 28.19 -13.54 3.53
CA LYS A 184 28.96 -12.29 3.40
C LYS A 184 29.24 -11.97 1.95
N GLY A 185 29.28 -10.69 1.62
CA GLY A 185 29.67 -10.19 0.32
C GLY A 185 29.83 -8.68 0.36
N SER A 186 29.81 -8.04 -0.80
CA SER A 186 29.83 -6.58 -0.87
C SER A 186 29.03 -6.04 -2.05
N ILE A 187 28.67 -4.77 -1.95
CA ILE A 187 28.21 -3.97 -3.07
C ILE A 187 29.32 -3.01 -3.45
N LYS A 188 29.53 -2.85 -4.75
CA LYS A 188 30.42 -1.80 -5.25
C LYS A 188 29.65 -0.64 -5.83
N ILE A 189 30.05 0.57 -5.44
CA ILE A 189 29.59 1.82 -6.05
C ILE A 189 30.78 2.40 -6.81
N LYS A 190 30.58 2.70 -8.08
CA LYS A 190 31.59 3.34 -8.94
C LYS A 190 31.25 4.82 -9.11
N GLY A 191 32.22 5.69 -8.83
CA GLY A 191 32.12 7.14 -8.97
C GLY A 191 33.47 7.74 -9.40
N ASP A 192 34.06 8.62 -8.58
CA ASP A 192 35.48 9.02 -8.71
C ASP A 192 36.44 7.86 -8.46
N LYS A 193 36.04 6.91 -7.62
CA LYS A 193 36.75 5.67 -7.36
C LYS A 193 35.75 4.53 -7.13
N ASP A 194 36.30 3.33 -6.95
CA ASP A 194 35.52 2.16 -6.56
C ASP A 194 35.37 2.14 -5.02
N TYR A 195 34.13 2.18 -4.56
CA TYR A 195 33.77 2.00 -3.16
C TYR A 195 33.24 0.58 -2.97
N SER A 196 33.70 -0.14 -1.96
CA SER A 196 33.21 -1.50 -1.64
C SER A 196 32.62 -1.52 -0.23
N PHE A 197 31.34 -1.84 -0.13
CA PHE A 197 30.57 -1.84 1.11
C PHE A 197 30.19 -3.27 1.51
N PRO A 198 30.74 -3.81 2.61
CA PRO A 198 30.41 -5.14 3.09
C PRO A 198 28.95 -5.30 3.53
N ILE A 199 28.40 -6.47 3.24
CA ILE A 199 27.08 -6.92 3.69
C ILE A 199 27.24 -8.27 4.39
N SER A 200 26.58 -8.43 5.54
CA SER A 200 26.49 -9.69 6.28
C SER A 200 25.04 -10.00 6.64
N ILE A 201 24.57 -11.19 6.26
CA ILE A 201 23.20 -11.66 6.55
C ILE A 201 23.27 -12.98 7.30
N GLU A 202 22.73 -13.02 8.51
CA GLU A 202 22.43 -14.27 9.21
C GLU A 202 21.08 -14.81 8.74
N VAL A 203 21.11 -15.89 7.94
CA VAL A 203 19.90 -16.61 7.53
C VAL A 203 19.50 -17.57 8.65
N LEU A 204 18.36 -17.29 9.27
CA LEU A 204 17.83 -18.06 10.39
C LEU A 204 17.21 -19.38 9.91
N ASN A 205 17.20 -20.39 10.78
CA ASN A 205 16.52 -21.65 10.51
C ASN A 205 15.00 -21.56 10.73
N LYS A 206 14.38 -20.58 10.07
CA LYS A 206 12.93 -20.35 10.01
C LYS A 206 12.58 -19.99 8.56
N THR A 207 11.41 -20.39 8.09
CA THR A 207 11.00 -20.17 6.69
C THR A 207 9.73 -19.34 6.65
N LEU A 208 9.80 -18.17 6.02
CA LEU A 208 8.63 -17.41 5.63
C LEU A 208 8.01 -18.08 4.38
N PRO A 209 6.70 -18.38 4.37
CA PRO A 209 6.04 -18.93 3.21
C PRO A 209 6.06 -17.93 2.04
N ALA A 210 5.84 -18.43 0.81
CA ALA A 210 5.65 -17.57 -0.35
C ALA A 210 4.39 -16.69 -0.17
N ALA A 211 4.36 -15.51 -0.82
CA ALA A 211 3.27 -14.54 -0.72
C ALA A 211 1.87 -15.12 -1.01
N SER A 212 1.79 -16.07 -1.95
CA SER A 212 0.55 -16.80 -2.27
C SER A 212 -0.01 -17.65 -1.12
N LYS A 213 0.75 -17.84 -0.04
CA LYS A 213 0.37 -18.58 1.17
C LYS A 213 0.33 -17.71 2.42
N TRP A 214 0.59 -16.40 2.30
CA TRP A 214 0.45 -15.47 3.42
C TRP A 214 -1.00 -15.42 3.87
N GLN A 215 -1.21 -15.35 5.18
CA GLN A 215 -2.51 -15.14 5.80
C GLN A 215 -2.89 -13.66 5.86
N TYR A 216 -1.92 -12.74 5.72
CA TYR A 216 -2.16 -11.31 5.64
C TYR A 216 -3.03 -11.00 4.43
N ASP A 217 -4.22 -10.49 4.72
CA ASP A 217 -5.24 -10.17 3.73
C ASP A 217 -4.99 -8.78 3.14
N LEU A 218 -4.16 -8.71 2.10
CA LEU A 218 -3.88 -7.46 1.39
C LEU A 218 -4.92 -7.21 0.29
N ASP A 219 -5.50 -6.01 0.29
CA ASP A 219 -6.35 -5.53 -0.79
C ASP A 219 -5.97 -4.11 -1.27
N LEU A 220 -5.27 -4.02 -2.40
CA LEU A 220 -4.96 -2.80 -3.11
C LEU A 220 -5.70 -2.77 -4.46
N TRP A 221 -6.62 -1.83 -4.65
CA TRP A 221 -7.50 -1.86 -5.82
C TRP A 221 -6.77 -1.50 -7.11
N GLN A 222 -6.96 -2.33 -8.13
CA GLN A 222 -6.22 -2.25 -9.39
C GLN A 222 -6.92 -1.37 -10.42
N HIS A 223 -6.15 -0.56 -11.15
CA HIS A 223 -6.65 0.32 -12.20
C HIS A 223 -6.05 -0.05 -13.57
N PRO A 224 -6.71 -0.90 -14.38
CA PRO A 224 -6.19 -1.31 -15.68
C PRO A 224 -6.10 -0.16 -16.70
N ALA A 225 -7.10 0.71 -16.77
CA ALA A 225 -7.11 1.82 -17.74
C ALA A 225 -5.93 2.80 -17.58
N ALA A 226 -5.51 3.07 -16.33
CA ALA A 226 -4.32 3.86 -16.03
C ALA A 226 -3.04 3.28 -16.66
N ILE A 227 -2.92 1.95 -16.74
CA ILE A 227 -1.78 1.26 -17.40
C ILE A 227 -1.80 1.51 -18.90
N ALA A 228 -2.96 1.32 -19.54
CA ALA A 228 -3.10 1.62 -20.97
C ALA A 228 -2.70 3.07 -21.28
N ARG A 229 -3.21 4.04 -20.50
CA ARG A 229 -2.99 5.47 -20.74
C ARG A 229 -1.53 5.88 -20.53
N VAL A 230 -0.90 5.53 -19.41
CA VAL A 230 0.51 5.91 -19.13
C VAL A 230 1.45 5.33 -20.18
N HIS A 231 1.24 4.07 -20.56
CA HIS A 231 2.11 3.37 -21.50
C HIS A 231 1.72 3.58 -22.96
N LYS A 232 0.70 4.41 -23.24
CA LYS A 232 0.18 4.72 -24.58
C LYS A 232 -0.20 3.45 -25.37
N LEU A 233 -0.85 2.51 -24.70
CA LEU A 233 -1.31 1.25 -25.27
C LEU A 233 -2.82 1.30 -25.51
N PRO A 234 -3.34 0.68 -26.59
CA PRO A 234 -4.78 0.54 -26.75
C PRO A 234 -5.38 -0.28 -25.60
N LEU A 235 -6.47 0.21 -25.02
CA LEU A 235 -7.13 -0.45 -23.91
C LEU A 235 -7.56 -1.87 -24.31
N TRP A 236 -7.26 -2.85 -23.44
CA TRP A 236 -7.52 -4.28 -23.63
C TRP A 236 -6.79 -5.00 -24.78
N SER A 237 -5.81 -4.35 -25.42
CA SER A 237 -4.96 -5.00 -26.42
C SER A 237 -4.02 -6.06 -25.80
N PRO A 238 -3.48 -7.00 -26.60
CA PRO A 238 -2.46 -7.94 -26.12
C PRO A 238 -1.26 -7.25 -25.45
N GLU A 239 -0.82 -6.11 -25.98
CA GLU A 239 0.27 -5.30 -25.43
C GLU A 239 -0.10 -4.73 -24.07
N HIS A 240 -1.35 -4.25 -23.92
CA HIS A 240 -1.87 -3.79 -22.63
C HIS A 240 -1.87 -4.91 -21.58
N PHE A 241 -2.38 -6.10 -21.93
CA PHE A 241 -2.33 -7.27 -21.04
C PHE A 241 -0.89 -7.68 -20.68
N SER A 242 0.04 -7.63 -21.64
CA SER A 242 1.46 -7.92 -21.41
C SER A 242 2.11 -6.93 -20.42
N MET A 243 1.81 -5.64 -20.55
CA MET A 243 2.30 -4.62 -19.61
C MET A 243 1.66 -4.80 -18.22
N MET A 244 0.33 -4.93 -18.18
CA MET A 244 -0.45 -5.13 -16.96
C MET A 244 -0.01 -6.37 -16.17
N LYS A 245 0.42 -7.45 -16.86
CA LYS A 245 0.90 -8.68 -16.22
C LYS A 245 2.05 -8.40 -15.26
N LYS A 246 2.97 -7.52 -15.65
CA LYS A 246 4.15 -7.19 -14.82
C LYS A 246 3.75 -6.46 -13.53
N TYR A 247 2.73 -5.60 -13.59
CA TYR A 247 2.17 -4.93 -12.41
C TYR A 247 1.43 -5.90 -11.51
N TYR A 248 0.58 -6.76 -12.09
CA TYR A 248 -0.25 -7.65 -11.28
C TYR A 248 0.55 -8.81 -10.67
N GLN A 249 1.64 -9.25 -11.31
CA GLN A 249 2.61 -10.16 -10.69
C GLN A 249 3.36 -9.49 -9.54
N MET A 250 3.77 -8.23 -9.70
CA MET A 250 4.36 -7.45 -8.60
C MET A 250 3.38 -7.32 -7.41
N LEU A 251 2.10 -7.13 -7.69
CA LEU A 251 1.05 -7.07 -6.67
C LEU A 251 0.76 -8.45 -6.04
N ALA A 252 0.75 -9.53 -6.83
CA ALA A 252 0.63 -10.90 -6.32
C ALA A 252 1.78 -11.26 -5.38
N ASP A 253 3.02 -10.87 -5.73
CA ASP A 253 4.21 -11.07 -4.92
C ASP A 253 4.20 -10.26 -3.61
N ALA A 254 3.31 -9.27 -3.49
CA ALA A 254 3.05 -8.54 -2.25
C ALA A 254 1.96 -9.17 -1.37
N GLY A 255 1.33 -10.26 -1.82
CA GLY A 255 0.31 -10.99 -1.06
C GLY A 255 -1.13 -10.51 -1.33
N GLN A 256 -1.39 -9.82 -2.44
CA GLN A 256 -2.75 -9.41 -2.83
C GLN A 256 -3.71 -10.60 -2.92
N LYS A 257 -4.90 -10.45 -2.33
CA LYS A 257 -5.93 -11.51 -2.29
C LYS A 257 -7.08 -11.27 -3.27
N THR A 258 -7.35 -10.01 -3.58
CA THR A 258 -8.58 -9.59 -4.25
C THR A 258 -8.34 -9.08 -5.66
N ILE A 259 -9.15 -9.52 -6.62
CA ILE A 259 -9.28 -8.92 -7.95
C ILE A 259 -10.31 -7.80 -7.89
N THR A 260 -9.95 -6.60 -8.32
CA THR A 260 -10.89 -5.48 -8.51
C THR A 260 -11.55 -5.59 -9.88
N ALA A 261 -12.87 -5.72 -9.93
CA ALA A 261 -13.63 -5.83 -11.17
C ALA A 261 -14.74 -4.77 -11.26
N SER A 262 -14.63 -3.83 -12.19
CA SER A 262 -15.71 -2.88 -12.52
C SER A 262 -16.78 -3.58 -13.35
N ILE A 263 -17.97 -3.79 -12.78
CA ILE A 263 -19.13 -4.41 -13.47
C ILE A 263 -20.08 -3.38 -14.09
N VAL A 264 -19.77 -2.09 -13.88
CA VAL A 264 -20.43 -0.91 -14.45
C VAL A 264 -19.35 0.13 -14.79
N ASN A 265 -19.70 1.12 -15.62
CA ASN A 265 -18.82 2.27 -15.88
C ASN A 265 -18.80 3.19 -14.66
N GLU A 266 -17.64 3.77 -14.35
CA GLU A 266 -17.46 4.77 -13.29
C GLU A 266 -18.08 4.40 -11.93
N PRO A 267 -17.77 3.21 -11.36
CA PRO A 267 -18.30 2.85 -10.04
C PRO A 267 -17.91 3.84 -8.94
N TRP A 268 -16.86 4.64 -9.16
CA TRP A 268 -16.44 5.72 -8.27
C TRP A 268 -16.62 7.14 -8.84
N GLY A 269 -17.42 7.31 -9.91
CA GLY A 269 -17.81 8.62 -10.40
C GLY A 269 -16.66 9.53 -10.85
N HIS A 270 -15.67 9.00 -11.57
CA HIS A 270 -14.49 9.73 -12.06
C HIS A 270 -13.70 10.46 -10.95
N GLN A 271 -13.58 9.83 -9.78
CA GLN A 271 -12.75 10.37 -8.69
C GLN A 271 -11.23 10.27 -8.95
N THR A 272 -10.83 9.47 -9.94
CA THR A 272 -9.43 9.29 -10.37
C THR A 272 -9.16 10.01 -11.69
N TYR A 273 -7.88 10.13 -12.09
CA TYR A 273 -7.52 10.78 -13.35
C TYR A 273 -8.05 10.03 -14.58
N ASP A 274 -8.06 8.70 -14.54
CA ASP A 274 -8.60 7.86 -15.60
C ASP A 274 -10.00 7.37 -15.24
N ASP A 275 -10.80 7.16 -16.27
CA ASP A 275 -12.07 6.44 -16.21
C ASP A 275 -11.87 4.97 -15.82
N TYR A 276 -12.80 4.44 -15.04
CA TYR A 276 -12.99 3.02 -14.77
C TYR A 276 -14.06 2.41 -15.70
N PRO A 277 -13.66 1.82 -16.83
CA PRO A 277 -14.58 1.20 -17.78
C PRO A 277 -15.18 -0.09 -17.20
N SER A 278 -16.43 -0.37 -17.57
CA SER A 278 -17.10 -1.63 -17.28
C SER A 278 -16.41 -2.79 -17.99
N LEU A 279 -16.28 -3.91 -17.28
CA LEU A 279 -15.86 -5.19 -17.84
C LEU A 279 -17.02 -5.98 -18.47
N ILE A 280 -18.25 -5.52 -18.28
CA ILE A 280 -19.47 -6.17 -18.75
C ILE A 280 -20.22 -5.19 -19.64
N LYS A 281 -20.58 -5.61 -20.85
CA LYS A 281 -21.45 -4.81 -21.72
C LYS A 281 -22.90 -5.17 -21.45
N TRP A 282 -23.71 -4.15 -21.20
CA TRP A 282 -25.14 -4.28 -20.93
C TRP A 282 -25.90 -3.83 -22.17
N THR A 283 -26.84 -4.65 -22.63
CA THR A 283 -27.65 -4.33 -23.82
C THR A 283 -29.11 -4.61 -23.56
N LYS A 284 -29.93 -3.58 -23.73
CA LYS A 284 -31.38 -3.70 -23.75
C LYS A 284 -31.82 -3.99 -25.19
N LYS A 285 -32.43 -5.16 -25.39
CA LYS A 285 -32.90 -5.67 -26.68
C LYS A 285 -34.18 -4.97 -27.12
N LYS A 286 -34.48 -5.05 -28.43
CA LYS A 286 -35.71 -4.46 -29.02
C LYS A 286 -37.01 -5.04 -28.45
N ASP A 287 -36.98 -6.28 -27.96
CA ASP A 287 -38.12 -6.94 -27.31
C ASP A 287 -38.26 -6.57 -25.82
N GLY A 288 -37.40 -5.70 -25.29
CA GLY A 288 -37.37 -5.27 -23.90
C GLY A 288 -36.56 -6.18 -22.96
N SER A 289 -36.03 -7.29 -23.46
CA SER A 289 -35.16 -8.20 -22.70
C SER A 289 -33.74 -7.63 -22.54
N TRP A 290 -32.94 -8.21 -21.64
CA TRP A 290 -31.56 -7.79 -21.39
C TRP A 290 -30.57 -8.87 -21.79
N SER A 291 -29.41 -8.45 -22.30
CA SER A 291 -28.27 -9.29 -22.61
C SER A 291 -27.00 -8.69 -22.00
N TYR A 292 -26.17 -9.57 -21.43
CA TYR A 292 -24.90 -9.21 -20.81
C TYR A 292 -23.76 -9.94 -21.49
N ASP A 293 -22.75 -9.21 -21.94
CA ASP A 293 -21.52 -9.80 -22.50
C ASP A 293 -20.42 -9.77 -21.44
N TYR A 294 -20.08 -10.95 -20.94
CA TYR A 294 -19.05 -11.17 -19.93
C TYR A 294 -17.67 -11.50 -20.54
N SER A 295 -17.49 -11.45 -21.86
CA SER A 295 -16.24 -11.88 -22.51
C SER A 295 -15.00 -11.14 -21.99
N LEU A 296 -15.11 -9.82 -21.80
CA LEU A 296 -14.04 -9.00 -21.23
C LEU A 296 -13.84 -9.29 -19.73
N PHE A 297 -14.92 -9.39 -18.95
CA PHE A 297 -14.87 -9.79 -17.54
C PHE A 297 -14.16 -11.13 -17.35
N ASP A 298 -14.53 -12.15 -18.14
CA ASP A 298 -13.93 -13.48 -18.08
C ASP A 298 -12.46 -13.46 -18.45
N LYS A 299 -12.11 -12.77 -19.54
CA LYS A 299 -10.72 -12.63 -19.98
C LYS A 299 -9.90 -11.93 -18.91
N TYR A 300 -10.41 -10.85 -18.34
CA TYR A 300 -9.73 -10.08 -17.30
C TYR A 300 -9.54 -10.91 -16.03
N VAL A 301 -10.61 -11.49 -15.47
CA VAL A 301 -10.55 -12.27 -14.23
C VAL A 301 -9.61 -13.46 -14.37
N ALA A 302 -9.71 -14.24 -15.46
CA ALA A 302 -8.80 -15.35 -15.71
C ALA A 302 -7.34 -14.88 -15.82
N PHE A 303 -7.09 -13.78 -16.52
CA PHE A 303 -5.76 -13.18 -16.63
C PHE A 303 -5.20 -12.73 -15.27
N VAL A 304 -5.99 -12.11 -14.41
CA VAL A 304 -5.53 -11.69 -13.07
C VAL A 304 -5.26 -12.90 -12.18
N MET A 305 -6.07 -13.97 -12.30
CA MET A 305 -5.80 -15.26 -11.66
C MET A 305 -4.47 -15.87 -12.13
N ASP A 306 -4.18 -15.83 -13.43
CA ASP A 306 -2.90 -16.29 -13.99
C ASP A 306 -1.69 -15.45 -13.52
N CYS A 307 -1.93 -14.21 -13.08
CA CYS A 307 -0.89 -13.39 -12.44
C CYS A 307 -0.61 -13.80 -10.98
N GLY A 308 -1.46 -14.65 -10.38
CA GLY A 308 -1.31 -15.18 -9.03
C GLY A 308 -2.32 -14.68 -8.00
N ILE A 309 -3.24 -13.78 -8.37
CA ILE A 309 -4.27 -13.22 -7.47
C ILE A 309 -5.57 -14.01 -7.68
N THR A 310 -5.87 -14.94 -6.77
CA THR A 310 -6.90 -15.96 -7.03
C THR A 310 -7.95 -16.11 -5.94
N GLU A 311 -7.82 -15.44 -4.80
CA GLU A 311 -8.67 -15.72 -3.64
C GLU A 311 -10.08 -15.13 -3.77
N ARG A 312 -10.20 -13.89 -4.25
CA ARG A 312 -11.50 -13.20 -4.34
C ARG A 312 -11.64 -12.33 -5.59
N ILE A 313 -12.87 -12.11 -6.03
CA ILE A 313 -13.26 -11.14 -7.05
C ILE A 313 -14.23 -10.16 -6.42
N ASN A 314 -13.83 -8.90 -6.26
CA ASN A 314 -14.70 -7.83 -5.76
C ASN A 314 -15.28 -7.06 -6.96
N CYS A 315 -16.60 -7.16 -7.13
CA CYS A 315 -17.35 -6.52 -8.20
C CYS A 315 -17.90 -5.17 -7.74
N TYR A 316 -17.42 -4.09 -8.36
CA TYR A 316 -17.81 -2.70 -8.09
C TYR A 316 -18.64 -2.11 -9.25
N SER A 317 -19.75 -1.41 -9.00
CA SER A 317 -20.56 -1.43 -7.79
C SER A 317 -22.03 -1.22 -8.12
N MET A 318 -22.91 -1.81 -7.31
CA MET A 318 -24.34 -1.54 -7.33
C MET A 318 -24.69 -0.16 -6.73
N VAL A 319 -23.75 0.44 -6.00
CA VAL A 319 -23.94 1.69 -5.26
C VAL A 319 -22.88 2.75 -5.63
N PRO A 320 -22.81 3.15 -6.91
CA PRO A 320 -21.82 4.12 -7.37
C PRO A 320 -22.00 5.49 -6.71
N TRP A 321 -20.94 6.31 -6.74
CA TRP A 321 -20.97 7.68 -6.18
C TRP A 321 -22.05 8.55 -6.83
N LYS A 322 -22.29 8.32 -8.13
CA LYS A 322 -23.40 8.87 -8.88
C LYS A 322 -24.20 7.72 -9.47
N ILE A 323 -25.50 7.66 -9.20
CA ILE A 323 -26.39 6.65 -9.77
C ILE A 323 -26.56 6.94 -11.28
N ALA A 324 -25.72 6.30 -12.08
CA ALA A 324 -25.71 6.42 -13.53
C ALA A 324 -25.15 5.12 -14.12
N PHE A 325 -26.03 4.21 -14.53
CA PHE A 325 -25.62 2.95 -15.16
C PHE A 325 -25.81 3.03 -16.66
N THR A 326 -24.71 3.12 -17.40
CA THR A 326 -24.70 3.14 -18.86
C THR A 326 -25.05 1.77 -19.45
N TYR A 327 -25.88 1.75 -20.48
CA TYR A 327 -26.19 0.55 -21.27
C TYR A 327 -26.51 0.91 -22.72
N TYR A 328 -26.30 -0.04 -23.63
CA TYR A 328 -26.70 0.13 -25.02
C TYR A 328 -28.18 -0.21 -25.22
N ASP A 329 -28.96 0.70 -25.80
CA ASP A 329 -30.36 0.46 -26.16
C ASP A 329 -30.47 0.16 -27.67
N GLU A 330 -30.85 -1.07 -28.03
CA GLU A 330 -30.97 -1.48 -29.44
C GLU A 330 -32.15 -0.84 -30.18
N THR A 331 -33.17 -0.37 -29.45
CA THR A 331 -34.31 0.33 -30.04
C THR A 331 -33.89 1.73 -30.46
N LEU A 332 -33.11 2.41 -29.61
CA LEU A 332 -32.60 3.76 -29.87
C LEU A 332 -31.27 3.78 -30.63
N GLN A 333 -30.60 2.64 -30.76
CA GLN A 333 -29.28 2.46 -31.38
C GLN A 333 -28.17 3.32 -30.76
N GLN A 334 -28.27 3.65 -29.47
CA GLN A 334 -27.32 4.51 -28.76
C GLN A 334 -27.14 4.09 -27.31
N GLU A 335 -26.11 4.63 -26.66
CA GLU A 335 -25.96 4.51 -25.20
C GLU A 335 -27.05 5.29 -24.48
N ALA A 336 -27.62 4.68 -23.45
CA ALA A 336 -28.58 5.24 -22.52
C ALA A 336 -28.05 5.11 -21.08
N VAL A 337 -28.69 5.81 -20.14
CA VAL A 337 -28.28 5.81 -18.73
C VAL A 337 -29.49 5.56 -17.84
N PHE A 338 -29.37 4.58 -16.95
CA PHE A 338 -30.32 4.37 -15.86
C PHE A 338 -29.93 5.21 -14.64
N THR A 339 -30.90 5.92 -14.05
CA THR A 339 -30.65 6.89 -12.97
C THR A 339 -31.58 6.76 -11.76
N ASP A 340 -32.48 5.78 -11.73
CA ASP A 340 -33.46 5.69 -10.63
C ASP A 340 -32.77 5.32 -9.31
N ALA A 341 -33.30 5.88 -8.21
CA ALA A 341 -32.70 5.75 -6.90
C ALA A 341 -32.63 4.30 -6.40
N ILE A 342 -31.58 3.99 -5.62
CA ILE A 342 -31.37 2.68 -5.01
C ILE A 342 -32.54 2.34 -4.07
N GLY A 343 -33.01 1.10 -4.10
CA GLY A 343 -34.13 0.61 -3.30
C GLY A 343 -35.51 0.87 -3.90
N THR A 344 -35.63 1.63 -5.00
CA THR A 344 -36.89 1.77 -5.73
C THR A 344 -37.27 0.47 -6.46
N PRO A 345 -38.57 0.24 -6.76
CA PRO A 345 -38.98 -0.94 -7.53
C PRO A 345 -38.28 -1.06 -8.89
N THR A 346 -38.09 0.06 -9.59
CA THR A 346 -37.43 0.09 -10.91
C THR A 346 -35.94 -0.25 -10.81
N TYR A 347 -35.23 0.28 -9.81
CA TYR A 347 -33.85 -0.09 -9.51
C TYR A 347 -33.73 -1.59 -9.19
N ASN A 348 -34.62 -2.11 -8.35
CA ASN A 348 -34.60 -3.51 -7.94
C ASN A 348 -34.84 -4.44 -9.14
N VAL A 349 -35.77 -4.10 -10.05
CA VAL A 349 -35.98 -4.87 -11.29
C VAL A 349 -34.76 -4.81 -12.20
N PHE A 350 -34.19 -3.62 -12.41
CA PHE A 350 -33.00 -3.42 -13.23
C PHE A 350 -31.83 -4.30 -12.77
N TRP A 351 -31.50 -4.23 -11.48
CA TRP A 351 -30.40 -4.99 -10.90
C TRP A 351 -30.70 -6.47 -10.72
N LYS A 352 -31.92 -6.86 -10.32
CA LYS A 352 -32.29 -8.28 -10.21
C LYS A 352 -32.15 -9.00 -11.54
N THR A 353 -32.53 -8.34 -12.64
CA THR A 353 -32.38 -8.89 -13.99
C THR A 353 -30.93 -9.22 -14.31
N MET A 354 -30.01 -8.29 -14.03
CA MET A 354 -28.58 -8.52 -14.21
C MET A 354 -28.03 -9.57 -13.24
N LEU A 355 -28.38 -9.49 -11.95
CA LEU A 355 -27.84 -10.39 -10.93
C LEU A 355 -28.24 -11.84 -11.16
N VAL A 356 -29.47 -12.11 -11.64
CA VAL A 356 -29.90 -13.48 -11.98
C VAL A 356 -29.02 -14.06 -13.08
N ASP A 357 -28.78 -13.31 -14.15
CA ASP A 357 -27.94 -13.76 -15.27
C ASP A 357 -26.46 -13.89 -14.84
N PHE A 358 -25.94 -12.91 -14.10
CA PHE A 358 -24.57 -12.92 -13.61
C PHE A 358 -24.31 -14.06 -12.61
N THR A 359 -25.27 -14.36 -11.73
CA THR A 359 -25.20 -15.50 -10.82
C THR A 359 -25.08 -16.81 -11.61
N LYS A 360 -25.90 -16.99 -12.64
CA LYS A 360 -25.85 -18.16 -13.51
C LYS A 360 -24.49 -18.27 -14.21
N HIS A 361 -24.00 -17.18 -14.78
CA HIS A 361 -22.68 -17.11 -15.43
C HIS A 361 -21.56 -17.49 -14.45
N LEU A 362 -21.48 -16.85 -13.28
CA LEU A 362 -20.47 -17.12 -12.28
C LEU A 362 -20.51 -18.57 -11.76
N LYS A 363 -21.69 -19.17 -11.61
CA LYS A 363 -21.83 -20.57 -11.23
C LYS A 363 -21.32 -21.51 -12.32
N GLN A 364 -21.61 -21.22 -13.59
CA GLN A 364 -21.08 -21.98 -14.73
C GLN A 364 -19.55 -21.90 -14.81
N LYS A 365 -18.96 -20.75 -14.47
CA LYS A 365 -17.51 -20.57 -14.38
C LYS A 365 -16.87 -21.20 -13.13
N GLY A 366 -17.67 -21.60 -12.14
CA GLY A 366 -17.17 -22.04 -10.84
C GLY A 366 -16.57 -20.90 -9.99
N TRP A 367 -16.89 -19.64 -10.31
CA TRP A 367 -16.35 -18.45 -9.65
C TRP A 367 -17.28 -17.87 -8.58
N PHE A 368 -18.57 -18.22 -8.58
CA PHE A 368 -19.57 -17.65 -7.68
C PHE A 368 -19.16 -17.68 -6.20
N GLY A 369 -18.59 -18.79 -5.72
CA GLY A 369 -18.15 -18.94 -4.32
C GLY A 369 -16.99 -18.01 -3.90
N LYS A 370 -16.36 -17.30 -4.84
CA LYS A 370 -15.30 -16.32 -4.58
C LYS A 370 -15.59 -14.93 -5.15
N THR A 371 -16.80 -14.71 -5.66
CA THR A 371 -17.22 -13.39 -6.13
C THR A 371 -18.03 -12.68 -5.05
N TYR A 372 -17.70 -11.42 -4.83
CA TYR A 372 -18.30 -10.56 -3.84
C TYR A 372 -18.87 -9.34 -4.55
N ILE A 373 -20.10 -8.95 -4.23
CA ILE A 373 -20.53 -7.59 -4.55
C ILE A 373 -19.91 -6.65 -3.52
N ALA A 374 -19.13 -5.70 -4.01
CA ALA A 374 -18.36 -4.80 -3.17
C ALA A 374 -19.04 -3.42 -3.06
N MET A 375 -19.19 -2.98 -1.82
CA MET A 375 -19.75 -1.67 -1.45
C MET A 375 -18.64 -0.79 -0.89
N ASP A 376 -18.64 0.46 -1.33
CA ASP A 376 -17.83 1.56 -0.82
C ASP A 376 -18.80 2.52 -0.13
N GLU A 377 -18.62 2.73 1.19
CA GLU A 377 -19.60 3.27 2.16
C GLU A 377 -20.73 4.17 1.61
N ARG A 378 -21.97 3.84 1.99
CA ARG A 378 -23.20 4.52 1.58
C ARG A 378 -24.17 4.69 2.74
N PRO A 379 -25.23 5.52 2.59
CA PRO A 379 -26.29 5.58 3.59
C PRO A 379 -26.85 4.20 3.92
N MET A 380 -27.14 3.95 5.20
CA MET A 380 -27.55 2.64 5.72
C MET A 380 -28.69 2.00 4.90
N ASP A 381 -29.77 2.75 4.65
CA ASP A 381 -30.94 2.26 3.91
C ASP A 381 -30.59 1.76 2.50
N THR A 382 -29.59 2.39 1.87
CA THR A 382 -29.06 1.99 0.56
C THR A 382 -28.35 0.63 0.65
N MET A 383 -27.51 0.44 1.67
CA MET A 383 -26.80 -0.82 1.89
C MET A 383 -27.77 -1.96 2.22
N ILE A 384 -28.75 -1.72 3.11
CA ILE A 384 -29.79 -2.70 3.44
C ILE A 384 -30.60 -3.11 2.21
N ALA A 385 -30.99 -2.15 1.37
CA ALA A 385 -31.72 -2.44 0.13
C ALA A 385 -30.93 -3.34 -0.82
N VAL A 386 -29.63 -3.09 -0.99
CA VAL A 386 -28.75 -3.91 -1.84
C VAL A 386 -28.51 -5.28 -1.24
N ILE A 387 -28.24 -5.39 0.07
CA ILE A 387 -28.08 -6.67 0.76
C ILE A 387 -29.34 -7.52 0.56
N LYS A 388 -30.52 -6.94 0.79
CA LYS A 388 -31.81 -7.61 0.58
C LYS A 388 -31.95 -8.11 -0.86
N LEU A 389 -31.68 -7.25 -1.84
CA LEU A 389 -31.78 -7.60 -3.25
C LEU A 389 -30.85 -8.76 -3.65
N LEU A 390 -29.62 -8.76 -3.11
CA LEU A 390 -28.65 -9.84 -3.34
C LEU A 390 -29.15 -11.17 -2.76
N LYS A 391 -29.57 -11.17 -1.49
CA LYS A 391 -30.03 -12.38 -0.80
C LYS A 391 -31.35 -12.92 -1.38
N GLU A 392 -32.23 -12.06 -1.88
CA GLU A 392 -33.44 -12.45 -2.62
C GLU A 392 -33.14 -13.02 -4.02
N THR A 393 -32.01 -12.65 -4.61
CA THR A 393 -31.58 -13.18 -5.92
C THR A 393 -30.91 -14.54 -5.74
N ASP A 394 -29.97 -14.63 -4.80
CA ASP A 394 -29.36 -15.87 -4.35
C ASP A 394 -28.81 -15.70 -2.93
N LYS A 395 -29.26 -16.55 -2.00
CA LYS A 395 -28.87 -16.48 -0.59
C LYS A 395 -27.35 -16.59 -0.35
N ASP A 396 -26.64 -17.23 -1.28
CA ASP A 396 -25.21 -17.51 -1.18
C ASP A 396 -24.34 -16.39 -1.78
N TRP A 397 -24.94 -15.29 -2.25
CA TRP A 397 -24.19 -14.09 -2.63
C TRP A 397 -23.32 -13.60 -1.49
N LYS A 398 -22.04 -13.39 -1.77
CA LYS A 398 -21.10 -12.81 -0.81
C LYS A 398 -20.99 -11.31 -0.95
N ILE A 399 -20.70 -10.64 0.15
CA ILE A 399 -20.67 -9.17 0.24
C ILE A 399 -19.35 -8.71 0.84
N ALA A 400 -18.71 -7.74 0.19
CA ALA A 400 -17.55 -7.03 0.71
C ALA A 400 -17.93 -5.57 0.98
N LEU A 401 -17.48 -5.01 2.09
CA LEU A 401 -17.73 -3.61 2.47
C LEU A 401 -16.45 -2.98 3.00
N ALA A 402 -16.11 -1.80 2.48
CA ALA A 402 -15.16 -0.88 3.08
C ALA A 402 -15.90 0.38 3.57
N GLY A 403 -15.78 0.69 4.86
CA GLY A 403 -16.46 1.85 5.46
C GLY A 403 -16.51 1.81 6.99
N ASP A 404 -17.43 2.56 7.58
CA ASP A 404 -17.72 2.53 9.01
C ASP A 404 -18.28 1.19 9.51
N TYR A 405 -18.12 0.94 10.81
CA TYR A 405 -18.68 -0.25 11.46
C TYR A 405 -20.17 -0.09 11.76
N HIS A 406 -20.97 -1.05 11.33
CA HIS A 406 -22.43 -1.07 11.46
C HIS A 406 -22.90 -2.43 11.95
N THR A 407 -23.54 -2.46 13.12
CA THR A 407 -24.01 -3.71 13.74
C THR A 407 -25.17 -4.34 12.98
N GLU A 408 -25.98 -3.50 12.33
CA GLU A 408 -27.21 -3.82 11.62
C GLU A 408 -26.97 -4.74 10.42
N ILE A 409 -25.84 -4.57 9.73
CA ILE A 409 -25.50 -5.30 8.50
C ILE A 409 -24.29 -6.21 8.66
N GLU A 410 -23.55 -6.14 9.77
CA GLU A 410 -22.29 -6.87 9.98
C GLU A 410 -22.40 -8.37 9.66
N LYS A 411 -23.52 -8.99 10.00
CA LYS A 411 -23.74 -10.43 9.80
C LYS A 411 -23.87 -10.81 8.33
N ASP A 412 -24.28 -9.88 7.47
CA ASP A 412 -24.41 -10.09 6.03
C ASP A 412 -23.10 -9.83 5.27
N ILE A 413 -22.10 -9.22 5.92
CA ILE A 413 -20.83 -8.86 5.29
C ILE A 413 -19.77 -9.96 5.51
N ASP A 414 -19.35 -10.60 4.43
CA ASP A 414 -18.33 -11.66 4.42
C ASP A 414 -16.90 -11.12 4.53
N VAL A 415 -16.61 -10.00 3.87
CA VAL A 415 -15.33 -9.27 3.97
C VAL A 415 -15.63 -7.87 4.46
N TYR A 416 -15.34 -7.58 5.72
CA TYR A 416 -15.62 -6.29 6.32
C TYR A 416 -14.31 -5.57 6.64
N CYS A 417 -14.06 -4.49 5.90
CA CYS A 417 -12.93 -3.61 6.07
C CYS A 417 -13.38 -2.31 6.76
N VAL A 418 -13.05 -2.14 8.04
CA VAL A 418 -13.49 -0.95 8.79
C VAL A 418 -12.51 0.22 8.66
N ALA A 419 -13.01 1.45 8.67
CA ALA A 419 -12.15 2.63 8.74
C ALA A 419 -11.30 2.61 10.02
N SER A 420 -10.06 3.11 9.95
CA SER A 420 -9.08 3.02 11.05
C SER A 420 -9.54 3.61 12.40
N ARG A 421 -10.55 4.49 12.38
CA ARG A 421 -11.18 5.08 13.56
C ARG A 421 -12.09 4.11 14.33
N TRP A 422 -12.46 2.99 13.73
CA TRP A 422 -13.33 1.97 14.31
C TRP A 422 -12.54 0.72 14.69
N ASP A 423 -12.93 0.13 15.81
CA ASP A 423 -12.53 -1.22 16.21
C ASP A 423 -13.75 -2.14 16.09
N PHE A 424 -13.53 -3.39 15.68
CA PHE A 424 -14.56 -4.42 15.85
C PHE A 424 -14.77 -4.72 17.33
N PRO A 425 -16.02 -4.88 17.82
CA PRO A 425 -16.24 -5.47 19.13
C PRO A 425 -15.57 -6.83 19.23
N ALA A 426 -14.84 -7.10 20.31
CA ALA A 426 -14.00 -8.30 20.44
C ALA A 426 -14.77 -9.62 20.21
N ALA A 427 -15.99 -9.72 20.75
CA ALA A 427 -16.87 -10.88 20.55
C ALA A 427 -17.31 -11.03 19.09
N THR A 428 -17.58 -9.91 18.40
CA THR A 428 -17.92 -9.90 16.96
C THR A 428 -16.73 -10.39 16.14
N LEU A 429 -15.53 -9.84 16.36
CA LEU A 429 -14.33 -10.24 15.62
C LEU A 429 -14.00 -11.73 15.81
N GLN A 430 -14.14 -12.24 17.04
CA GLN A 430 -13.95 -13.66 17.33
C GLN A 430 -14.97 -14.53 16.59
N ARG A 431 -16.26 -14.16 16.60
CA ARG A 431 -17.30 -14.88 15.88
C ARG A 431 -17.06 -14.86 14.37
N ARG A 432 -16.75 -13.70 13.78
CA ARG A 432 -16.43 -13.56 12.35
C ARG A 432 -15.33 -14.53 11.93
N ARG A 433 -14.25 -14.60 12.72
CA ARG A 433 -13.15 -15.55 12.49
C ARG A 433 -13.62 -17.01 12.54
N GLN A 434 -14.49 -17.38 13.49
CA GLN A 434 -15.04 -18.73 13.58
C GLN A 434 -15.95 -19.06 12.39
N GLU A 435 -16.66 -18.07 11.86
CA GLU A 435 -17.49 -18.16 10.65
C GLU A 435 -16.66 -18.17 9.35
N GLY A 436 -15.34 -17.99 9.42
CA GLY A 436 -14.47 -17.89 8.24
C GLY A 436 -14.60 -16.57 7.47
N LYS A 437 -15.18 -15.54 8.10
CA LYS A 437 -15.28 -14.20 7.53
C LYS A 437 -14.00 -13.42 7.73
N VAL A 438 -13.72 -12.52 6.78
CA VAL A 438 -12.53 -11.67 6.77
C VAL A 438 -12.85 -10.34 7.44
N SER A 439 -11.94 -9.88 8.31
CA SER A 439 -12.06 -8.62 9.04
C SER A 439 -10.76 -7.84 8.91
N THR A 440 -10.77 -6.80 8.09
CA THR A 440 -9.61 -5.94 7.80
C THR A 440 -9.89 -4.50 8.22
N TRP A 441 -8.92 -3.62 7.99
CA TRP A 441 -9.05 -2.19 8.19
C TRP A 441 -8.35 -1.43 7.06
N TYR A 442 -8.69 -0.15 6.90
CA TYR A 442 -8.06 0.71 5.92
C TYR A 442 -7.73 2.09 6.49
N THR A 443 -6.82 2.78 5.81
CA THR A 443 -6.61 4.22 5.92
C THR A 443 -6.87 4.86 4.57
N CYS A 444 -7.24 6.13 4.57
CA CYS A 444 -7.52 6.90 3.37
C CYS A 444 -7.01 8.34 3.53
N CYS A 445 -7.64 9.32 2.91
CA CYS A 445 -7.29 10.73 3.06
C CYS A 445 -7.56 11.31 4.46
N THR A 446 -8.26 10.58 5.34
CA THR A 446 -8.69 11.08 6.66
C THR A 446 -7.56 11.08 7.68
N GLU A 447 -6.72 10.05 7.68
CA GLU A 447 -5.71 9.86 8.71
C GLU A 447 -4.41 10.59 8.36
N PRO A 448 -3.89 11.48 9.24
CA PRO A 448 -2.54 12.04 9.06
C PRO A 448 -1.47 10.94 9.09
N TYR A 449 -1.66 9.96 9.96
CA TYR A 449 -0.82 8.78 10.13
C TYR A 449 -1.63 7.69 10.86
N PRO A 450 -1.24 6.41 10.76
CA PRO A 450 -0.31 5.90 9.76
C PRO A 450 -0.92 6.05 8.36
N ASN A 451 -0.12 6.33 7.34
CA ASN A 451 -0.59 6.39 5.96
C ASN A 451 0.52 6.04 4.94
N GLY A 452 0.09 5.92 3.69
CA GLY A 452 0.92 5.66 2.53
C GLY A 452 0.96 6.85 1.56
N PHE A 453 0.97 8.09 2.05
CA PHE A 453 1.22 9.27 1.21
C PHE A 453 2.70 9.36 0.85
N THR A 454 3.06 10.01 -0.26
CA THR A 454 4.47 10.11 -0.69
C THR A 454 5.36 10.81 0.34
N PHE A 455 4.80 11.68 1.17
CA PHE A 455 5.49 12.33 2.30
C PHE A 455 5.40 11.55 3.64
N SER A 456 4.59 10.50 3.75
CA SER A 456 4.49 9.69 4.98
C SER A 456 5.83 9.04 5.32
N SER A 457 6.07 8.82 6.61
CA SER A 457 7.25 8.09 7.06
C SER A 457 7.22 6.67 6.50
N PRO A 458 8.28 6.18 5.85
CA PRO A 458 8.32 4.80 5.33
C PRO A 458 8.05 3.74 6.41
N ALA A 459 8.39 4.03 7.67
CA ALA A 459 8.13 3.13 8.80
C ALA A 459 6.63 2.85 9.04
N GLU A 460 5.73 3.76 8.63
CA GLU A 460 4.29 3.62 8.81
C GLU A 460 3.74 2.38 8.07
N GLY A 461 4.27 2.04 6.89
CA GLY A 461 3.87 0.85 6.14
C GLY A 461 4.21 -0.47 6.87
N VAL A 462 5.33 -0.52 7.59
CA VAL A 462 5.67 -1.68 8.43
C VAL A 462 4.78 -1.72 9.66
N TRP A 463 4.58 -0.56 10.28
CA TRP A 463 3.76 -0.39 11.47
C TRP A 463 2.33 -0.91 11.25
N MET A 464 1.75 -0.72 10.06
CA MET A 464 0.42 -1.24 9.70
C MET A 464 0.32 -2.77 9.87
N GLY A 465 1.36 -3.53 9.52
CA GLY A 465 1.38 -4.98 9.71
C GLY A 465 1.36 -5.39 11.20
N TRP A 466 2.11 -4.66 12.03
CA TRP A 466 2.14 -4.87 13.48
C TRP A 466 0.83 -4.48 14.16
N TYR A 467 0.23 -3.35 13.75
CA TYR A 467 -1.11 -2.95 14.21
C TYR A 467 -2.16 -3.99 13.85
N THR A 468 -2.13 -4.50 12.61
CA THR A 468 -3.04 -5.57 12.17
C THR A 468 -2.91 -6.80 13.09
N ALA A 469 -1.67 -7.20 13.43
CA ALA A 469 -1.40 -8.30 14.35
C ALA A 469 -1.82 -8.02 15.81
N ASN A 470 -1.69 -6.78 16.28
CA ASN A 470 -2.14 -6.34 17.61
C ASN A 470 -3.67 -6.41 17.73
N LYS A 471 -4.38 -5.84 16.75
CA LYS A 471 -5.85 -5.78 16.71
C LYS A 471 -6.51 -7.11 16.36
N ASN A 472 -5.73 -8.17 16.11
CA ASN A 472 -6.22 -9.46 15.66
C ASN A 472 -7.06 -9.36 14.38
N LEU A 473 -6.73 -8.42 13.49
CA LEU A 473 -7.33 -8.29 12.17
C LEU A 473 -6.63 -9.23 11.19
N ASP A 474 -7.27 -9.46 10.05
CA ASP A 474 -6.77 -10.41 9.04
C ASP A 474 -5.82 -9.75 8.04
N GLY A 475 -5.88 -8.42 7.87
CA GLY A 475 -5.08 -7.71 6.88
C GLY A 475 -5.42 -6.23 6.76
N TYR A 476 -5.01 -5.63 5.65
CA TYR A 476 -5.12 -4.20 5.37
C TYR A 476 -5.57 -3.93 3.94
N LEU A 477 -6.40 -2.91 3.77
CA LEU A 477 -6.88 -2.45 2.48
C LEU A 477 -6.41 -1.02 2.22
N ARG A 478 -6.11 -0.71 0.95
CA ARG A 478 -5.96 0.66 0.47
C ARG A 478 -6.59 0.80 -0.91
N TRP A 479 -7.34 1.88 -1.10
CA TRP A 479 -8.25 2.04 -2.23
C TRP A 479 -7.56 2.18 -3.61
N ALA A 480 -6.25 2.39 -3.68
CA ALA A 480 -5.58 2.61 -4.96
C ALA A 480 -4.16 2.03 -5.01
N TYR A 481 -3.99 1.00 -5.85
CA TYR A 481 -2.69 0.45 -6.23
C TYR A 481 -1.98 1.35 -7.25
N ASN A 482 -2.67 1.73 -8.34
CA ASN A 482 -2.05 2.38 -9.49
C ASN A 482 -2.97 3.37 -10.24
N SER A 483 -3.88 4.05 -9.55
CA SER A 483 -4.69 5.14 -10.14
C SER A 483 -3.85 6.41 -10.33
N TRP A 484 -2.92 6.36 -11.28
CA TRP A 484 -1.92 7.40 -11.48
C TRP A 484 -2.52 8.75 -11.87
N THR A 485 -1.88 9.82 -11.40
CA THR A 485 -2.10 11.18 -11.86
C THR A 485 -1.65 11.35 -13.33
N LYS A 486 -1.73 12.58 -13.83
CA LYS A 486 -1.31 12.93 -15.20
C LYS A 486 0.14 12.52 -15.50
N ASP A 487 1.07 12.83 -14.60
CA ASP A 487 2.50 12.50 -14.73
C ASP A 487 3.04 12.00 -13.38
N PRO A 488 2.81 10.72 -13.04
CA PRO A 488 3.08 10.20 -11.70
C PRO A 488 4.59 10.08 -11.41
N MET A 489 5.45 10.06 -12.43
CA MET A 489 6.91 10.03 -12.23
C MET A 489 7.46 11.39 -11.81
N ALA A 490 6.78 12.48 -12.16
CA ALA A 490 7.19 13.83 -11.82
C ALA A 490 6.43 14.38 -10.62
N ASP A 491 5.10 14.19 -10.55
CA ASP A 491 4.24 14.82 -9.56
C ASP A 491 3.17 13.86 -9.00
N SER A 492 3.23 13.63 -7.69
CA SER A 492 2.31 12.76 -6.97
C SER A 492 1.06 13.47 -6.45
N ARG A 493 0.99 14.80 -6.60
CA ARG A 493 -0.18 15.60 -6.21
C ARG A 493 -1.33 15.37 -7.18
N PHE A 494 -2.54 15.54 -6.66
CA PHE A 494 -3.78 15.40 -7.43
C PHE A 494 -4.77 16.51 -7.09
N THR A 495 -5.87 16.61 -7.84
CA THR A 495 -6.93 17.61 -7.62
C THR A 495 -7.73 17.34 -6.34
N ALA A 496 -7.55 16.18 -5.71
CA ALA A 496 -8.09 15.84 -4.41
C ALA A 496 -7.06 15.04 -3.60
N TRP A 497 -7.15 15.16 -2.27
CA TRP A 497 -6.42 14.39 -1.25
C TRP A 497 -4.90 14.64 -1.20
N PRO A 498 -4.22 14.23 -0.10
CA PRO A 498 -2.77 14.37 0.00
C PRO A 498 -2.02 13.57 -1.07
N ALA A 499 -0.86 14.07 -1.48
CA ALA A 499 -0.07 13.51 -2.57
C ALA A 499 0.31 12.04 -2.33
N GLY A 500 0.23 11.24 -3.39
CA GLY A 500 0.45 9.81 -3.33
C GLY A 500 -0.73 8.98 -2.84
N ASP A 501 -1.88 9.59 -2.52
CA ASP A 501 -3.07 8.84 -2.12
C ASP A 501 -3.61 7.93 -3.22
N THR A 502 -3.43 8.31 -4.49
CA THR A 502 -4.04 7.59 -5.62
C THR A 502 -3.19 6.43 -6.17
N TYR A 503 -1.98 6.18 -5.66
CA TYR A 503 -1.16 5.05 -6.11
C TYR A 503 -0.02 4.69 -5.14
N GLN A 504 0.40 3.42 -5.17
CA GLN A 504 1.50 2.87 -4.38
C GLN A 504 2.70 2.42 -5.24
N VAL A 505 2.53 2.29 -6.56
CA VAL A 505 3.62 1.91 -7.48
C VAL A 505 3.72 2.90 -8.63
N TYR A 506 4.80 2.84 -9.40
CA TYR A 506 5.13 3.82 -10.45
C TYR A 506 5.17 3.20 -11.86
N PRO A 507 5.02 4.02 -12.93
CA PRO A 507 5.23 3.59 -14.30
C PRO A 507 6.59 2.90 -14.53
N GLY A 508 6.60 1.83 -15.33
CA GLY A 508 7.81 1.08 -15.66
C GLY A 508 7.57 -0.38 -16.04
N PRO A 509 7.16 -1.27 -15.11
CA PRO A 509 6.71 -1.09 -13.72
C PRO A 509 7.84 -0.87 -12.70
N LEU A 510 7.64 0.06 -11.78
CA LEU A 510 8.56 0.38 -10.69
C LEU A 510 7.86 0.32 -9.34
N SER A 511 8.55 -0.20 -8.32
CA SER A 511 8.07 -0.19 -6.94
C SER A 511 8.23 1.19 -6.31
N SER A 512 7.68 1.40 -5.11
CA SER A 512 7.94 2.57 -4.28
C SER A 512 8.49 2.16 -2.93
N VAL A 513 9.14 3.10 -2.24
CA VAL A 513 9.52 2.93 -0.83
C VAL A 513 8.31 2.51 0.00
N ARG A 514 7.15 3.14 -0.19
CA ARG A 514 5.92 2.81 0.57
C ARG A 514 5.45 1.38 0.35
N PHE A 515 5.46 0.92 -0.90
CA PHE A 515 5.03 -0.42 -1.25
C PHE A 515 5.97 -1.49 -0.71
N GLU A 516 7.29 -1.28 -0.79
CA GLU A 516 8.28 -2.20 -0.19
C GLU A 516 8.15 -2.26 1.34
N LYS A 517 7.92 -1.12 2.00
CA LYS A 517 7.70 -1.08 3.45
C LYS A 517 6.36 -1.71 3.88
N LEU A 518 5.31 -1.61 3.06
CA LEU A 518 4.05 -2.32 3.28
C LEU A 518 4.24 -3.84 3.19
N ILE A 519 5.00 -4.31 2.19
CA ILE A 519 5.39 -5.72 2.06
C ILE A 519 6.18 -6.18 3.29
N GLU A 520 7.15 -5.38 3.76
CA GLU A 520 7.88 -5.67 5.00
C GLU A 520 6.93 -5.82 6.21
N GLY A 521 5.90 -4.97 6.33
CA GLY A 521 4.86 -5.11 7.36
C GLY A 521 4.05 -6.40 7.25
N ALA A 522 3.67 -6.81 6.03
CA ALA A 522 2.98 -8.07 5.78
C ALA A 522 3.84 -9.28 6.17
N GLN A 523 5.14 -9.26 5.83
CA GLN A 523 6.08 -10.32 6.23
C GLN A 523 6.25 -10.39 7.75
N ASP A 524 6.32 -9.25 8.43
CA ASP A 524 6.36 -9.22 9.90
C ASP A 524 5.09 -9.81 10.52
N PHE A 525 3.91 -9.51 9.97
CA PHE A 525 2.64 -10.10 10.41
C PHE A 525 2.66 -11.63 10.30
N GLU A 526 3.14 -12.17 9.18
CA GLU A 526 3.29 -13.62 8.98
C GLU A 526 4.25 -14.24 9.99
N LYS A 527 5.38 -13.59 10.26
CA LYS A 527 6.33 -14.04 11.29
C LYS A 527 5.68 -14.02 12.68
N ILE A 528 4.96 -12.96 13.02
CA ILE A 528 4.26 -12.83 14.31
C ILE A 528 3.27 -13.99 14.48
N LYS A 529 2.45 -14.31 13.47
CA LYS A 529 1.52 -15.45 13.54
C LYS A 529 2.26 -16.77 13.72
N GLN A 530 3.30 -17.02 12.92
CA GLN A 530 4.08 -18.25 13.02
C GLN A 530 4.75 -18.40 14.39
N LEU A 531 5.35 -17.34 14.92
CA LEU A 531 5.98 -17.35 16.24
C LEU A 531 4.95 -17.56 17.34
N LYS A 532 3.78 -16.90 17.29
CA LYS A 532 2.69 -17.16 18.25
C LYS A 532 2.25 -18.62 18.25
N ILE A 533 2.09 -19.24 17.08
CA ILE A 533 1.74 -20.67 16.96
C ILE A 533 2.87 -21.55 17.52
N TYR A 534 4.11 -21.27 17.13
CA TYR A 534 5.29 -22.02 17.58
C TYR A 534 5.46 -21.94 19.10
N TYR A 535 5.39 -20.76 19.70
CA TYR A 535 5.53 -20.58 21.14
C TYR A 535 4.41 -21.29 21.92
N LYS A 536 3.16 -21.20 21.45
CA LYS A 536 2.04 -21.94 22.05
C LYS A 536 2.24 -23.46 21.96
N LYS A 537 2.62 -23.97 20.79
CA LYS A 537 2.82 -25.41 20.58
C LYS A 537 3.95 -26.00 21.44
N ASN A 538 4.98 -25.20 21.74
CA ASN A 538 6.15 -25.63 22.50
C ASN A 538 6.14 -25.15 23.97
N ASN A 539 5.02 -24.62 24.48
CA ASN A 539 4.91 -24.10 25.84
C ASN A 539 5.95 -23.02 26.22
N LEU A 540 6.37 -22.20 25.24
CA LEU A 540 7.32 -21.10 25.40
C LEU A 540 6.58 -19.83 25.87
N THR A 541 6.04 -19.90 27.10
CA THR A 541 5.15 -18.88 27.66
C THR A 541 5.82 -17.51 27.82
N LYS A 542 7.12 -17.49 28.13
CA LYS A 542 7.88 -16.24 28.32
C LYS A 542 7.98 -15.46 27.00
N GLU A 543 8.41 -16.12 25.94
CA GLU A 543 8.57 -15.56 24.60
C GLU A 543 7.21 -15.14 24.01
N LEU A 544 6.16 -15.94 24.26
CA LEU A 544 4.80 -15.59 23.87
C LEU A 544 4.32 -14.31 24.58
N ASN A 545 4.54 -14.20 25.88
CA ASN A 545 4.15 -13.02 26.66
C ASN A 545 4.95 -11.78 26.24
N GLU A 546 6.25 -11.92 25.99
CA GLU A 546 7.09 -10.82 25.49
C GLU A 546 6.61 -10.34 24.12
N LEU A 547 6.31 -11.25 23.19
CA LEU A 547 5.79 -10.89 21.87
C LEU A 547 4.40 -10.24 21.96
N ASN A 548 3.51 -10.75 22.81
CA ASN A 548 2.20 -10.13 23.04
C ASN A 548 2.35 -8.72 23.63
N LYS A 549 3.22 -8.55 24.62
CA LYS A 549 3.47 -7.24 25.24
C LYS A 549 4.05 -6.23 24.25
N ALA A 550 4.91 -6.70 23.34
CA ALA A 550 5.47 -5.88 22.28
C ALA A 550 4.43 -5.42 21.25
N LEU A 551 3.33 -6.17 21.07
CA LEU A 551 2.25 -5.77 20.15
C LEU A 551 1.35 -4.68 20.73
N GLU A 552 1.15 -4.65 22.05
CA GLU A 552 0.26 -3.71 22.73
C GLU A 552 0.61 -2.23 22.49
N ILE A 553 1.85 -1.91 22.10
CA ILE A 553 2.26 -0.53 21.84
C ILE A 553 1.68 0.00 20.52
N PHE A 554 1.32 -0.88 19.57
CA PHE A 554 0.84 -0.54 18.24
C PHE A 554 -0.62 -0.12 18.26
N GLU A 555 -0.83 1.11 18.73
CA GLU A 555 -2.10 1.83 18.73
C GLU A 555 -1.93 3.14 17.95
N ILE A 556 -2.91 3.52 17.12
CA ILE A 556 -2.78 4.71 16.24
C ILE A 556 -2.49 5.98 17.07
N LYS A 557 -3.16 6.14 18.21
CA LYS A 557 -2.93 7.27 19.15
C LYS A 557 -1.50 7.36 19.69
N SER A 558 -0.75 6.26 19.70
CA SER A 558 0.64 6.25 20.16
C SER A 558 1.57 7.00 19.20
N LEU A 559 1.21 7.07 17.91
CA LEU A 559 2.02 7.73 16.88
C LEU A 559 2.16 9.24 17.10
N ALA A 560 1.24 9.87 17.83
CA ALA A 560 1.36 11.27 18.22
C ALA A 560 2.56 11.54 19.15
N ASN A 561 2.99 10.53 19.91
CA ASN A 561 4.01 10.66 20.96
C ASN A 561 5.29 9.87 20.67
N THR A 562 5.24 8.87 19.80
CA THR A 562 6.40 8.05 19.42
C THR A 562 6.28 7.68 17.96
N THR A 563 7.33 7.92 17.18
CA THR A 563 7.30 7.66 15.74
C THR A 563 7.21 6.16 15.45
N ALA A 564 6.65 5.80 14.29
CA ALA A 564 6.59 4.40 13.84
C ALA A 564 7.98 3.72 13.85
N ASP A 565 9.03 4.44 13.43
CA ASP A 565 10.40 3.94 13.41
C ASP A 565 10.94 3.62 14.81
N GLU A 566 10.72 4.51 15.79
CA GLU A 566 11.13 4.29 17.18
C GLU A 566 10.39 3.12 17.82
N MET A 567 9.10 2.94 17.52
CA MET A 567 8.33 1.79 17.99
C MET A 567 8.88 0.49 17.42
N LEU A 568 9.10 0.44 16.10
CA LEU A 568 9.62 -0.73 15.40
C LEU A 568 11.02 -1.12 15.88
N LYS A 569 11.95 -0.16 15.99
CA LYS A 569 13.33 -0.42 16.46
C LYS A 569 13.39 -1.18 17.78
N LYS A 570 12.44 -0.93 18.70
CA LYS A 570 12.36 -1.60 20.00
C LYS A 570 11.94 -3.06 19.90
N VAL A 571 11.11 -3.42 18.90
CA VAL A 571 10.41 -4.72 18.89
C VAL A 571 10.76 -5.62 17.71
N LYS A 572 11.20 -5.09 16.55
CA LYS A 572 11.57 -5.92 15.39
C LYS A 572 12.60 -6.99 15.71
N PRO A 573 13.61 -6.77 16.59
CA PRO A 573 14.55 -7.82 16.96
C PRO A 573 13.89 -9.10 17.51
N LEU A 574 12.69 -9.00 18.12
CA LEU A 574 11.93 -10.14 18.63
C LEU A 574 11.58 -11.16 17.54
N LEU A 575 11.39 -10.73 16.29
CA LEU A 575 11.03 -11.61 15.19
C LEU A 575 12.20 -12.45 14.67
N ASN A 576 13.43 -12.08 15.05
CA ASN A 576 14.67 -12.65 14.55
C ASN A 576 15.54 -13.25 15.67
N ARG A 577 14.93 -13.61 16.81
CA ARG A 577 15.57 -14.35 17.89
C ARG A 577 15.64 -15.86 17.63
#